data_AF-A0A7X3P7T3-F1
#
_entry.id   AF-A0A7X3P7T3-F1
#
_cell.length_a   1.000
_cell.length_b   1.000
_cell.length_c   1.000
_cell.angle_alpha   90.00
_cell.angle_beta   90.00
_cell.angle_gamma   90.00
#
_symmetry.space_group_name_H-M   'P 1'
#
loop_
_entity.id
_entity.type
_entity.pdbx_description
1 polymer ?
#
loop_
_entity_poly.entity_id
_entity_poly.type
_entity_poly.pdbx_seq_one_letter_code
_entity_poly.pdbx_strand_id
1 'polypeptide(L)'
;MGRAGTLTFSASGSRIWSTAQTVTVIGRGDDVDNVGDQRTATISHAATSTDTNYAITNAGTVTVTDDDTAGVMLSEATRTVGEAGGTATWTVVLDSEPTHSVTVMVTSGDGTVVKVDGPDAGTAFTNSDTVSFNAGNWDNPQTVTVEGQDDDMDNTNDVRTATISHGASSINPKYAITNAGSVTVTGDDVPNSAPVFSPSTLTREVVENSGAGVKTWAGP
;
A
#
# COMPACT_ATOMS: atom_id res chain seq x y z
N MET A 1 -23.25 -20.37 -13.79
CA MET A 1 -24.49 -21.11 -14.07
C MET A 1 -24.20 -22.61 -13.90
N GLY A 2 -24.77 -23.24 -12.87
CA GLY A 2 -24.69 -24.69 -12.73
C GLY A 2 -25.52 -25.38 -13.81
N ARG A 3 -24.96 -26.38 -14.49
CA ARG A 3 -25.77 -27.27 -15.34
C ARG A 3 -26.54 -28.21 -14.42
N ALA A 4 -27.87 -28.23 -14.52
CA ALA A 4 -28.66 -29.27 -13.88
C ALA A 4 -28.31 -30.61 -14.53
N GLY A 5 -27.87 -31.58 -13.72
CA GLY A 5 -27.67 -32.97 -14.11
C GLY A 5 -28.67 -33.86 -13.40
N THR A 6 -29.11 -34.93 -14.08
CA THR A 6 -29.97 -35.96 -13.47
C THR A 6 -29.14 -37.19 -13.18
N LEU A 7 -29.14 -37.64 -11.92
CA LEU A 7 -28.62 -38.95 -11.53
C LEU A 7 -29.78 -39.95 -11.47
N THR A 8 -29.60 -41.12 -12.07
CA THR A 8 -30.64 -42.17 -12.10
C THR A 8 -30.18 -43.40 -11.34
N PHE A 9 -30.95 -43.83 -10.35
CA PHE A 9 -30.72 -45.06 -9.59
C PHE A 9 -31.78 -46.09 -9.99
N SER A 10 -31.38 -47.18 -10.65
CA SER A 10 -32.32 -48.21 -11.16
C SER A 10 -32.34 -49.48 -10.31
N ALA A 11 -33.54 -49.93 -9.94
CA ALA A 11 -33.77 -51.23 -9.30
C ALA A 11 -33.97 -52.39 -10.29
N SER A 12 -34.15 -52.08 -11.59
CA SER A 12 -34.33 -53.04 -12.69
C SER A 12 -33.25 -52.88 -13.77
N GLY A 13 -33.05 -53.91 -14.60
CA GLY A 13 -31.96 -53.92 -15.60
C GLY A 13 -30.57 -54.02 -14.93
N SER A 14 -29.64 -53.13 -15.31
CA SER A 14 -28.37 -53.00 -14.58
C SER A 14 -28.65 -52.40 -13.20
N ARG A 15 -28.72 -53.25 -12.17
CA ARG A 15 -29.15 -52.89 -10.80
C ARG A 15 -28.11 -51.99 -10.12
N ILE A 16 -28.23 -50.69 -10.34
CA ILE A 16 -27.32 -49.66 -9.81
C ILE A 16 -27.92 -48.86 -8.64
N TRP A 17 -29.06 -49.30 -8.09
CA TRP A 17 -29.73 -48.64 -6.97
C TRP A 17 -28.83 -48.43 -5.74
N SER A 18 -27.86 -49.33 -5.53
CA SER A 18 -26.90 -49.29 -4.43
C SER A 18 -25.53 -48.72 -4.83
N THR A 19 -25.34 -48.33 -6.09
CA THR A 19 -24.07 -47.78 -6.56
C THR A 19 -24.06 -46.28 -6.32
N ALA A 20 -23.14 -45.80 -5.48
CA ALA A 20 -22.97 -44.38 -5.23
C ALA A 20 -22.59 -43.66 -6.54
N GLN A 21 -23.27 -42.53 -6.81
CA GLN A 21 -22.97 -41.64 -7.92
C GLN A 21 -22.43 -40.33 -7.37
N THR A 22 -21.32 -39.85 -7.94
CA THR A 22 -20.65 -38.63 -7.48
C THR A 22 -21.13 -37.42 -8.27
N VAL A 23 -21.44 -36.33 -7.56
CA VAL A 23 -21.62 -34.99 -8.13
C VAL A 23 -20.36 -34.18 -7.84
N THR A 24 -19.71 -33.66 -8.87
CA THR A 24 -18.58 -32.75 -8.71
C THR A 24 -19.10 -31.32 -8.64
N VAL A 25 -18.77 -30.63 -7.55
CA VAL A 25 -19.04 -29.21 -7.36
C VAL A 25 -17.70 -28.48 -7.47
N ILE A 26 -17.67 -27.39 -8.24
CA ILE A 26 -16.48 -26.58 -8.43
C ILE A 26 -16.81 -25.17 -7.94
N GLY A 27 -16.09 -24.71 -6.92
CA GLY A 27 -16.12 -23.31 -6.49
C GLY A 27 -15.54 -22.39 -7.57
N ARG A 28 -16.05 -21.17 -7.66
CA ARG A 28 -15.42 -20.12 -8.45
C ARG A 28 -14.71 -19.21 -7.45
N GLY A 29 -13.40 -19.11 -7.57
CA GLY A 29 -12.66 -18.04 -6.91
C GLY A 29 -13.03 -16.69 -7.53
N ASP A 30 -13.00 -15.67 -6.70
CA ASP A 30 -12.76 -14.29 -7.08
C ASP A 30 -11.52 -13.82 -6.29
N ASP A 31 -11.16 -12.54 -6.39
CA ASP A 31 -10.06 -11.95 -5.63
C ASP A 31 -10.61 -11.05 -4.51
N VAL A 32 -11.87 -11.22 -4.10
CA VAL A 32 -12.58 -10.29 -3.21
C VAL A 32 -12.63 -10.86 -1.81
N ASP A 33 -11.97 -10.19 -0.87
CA ASP A 33 -12.09 -10.51 0.56
C ASP A 33 -13.54 -10.32 1.08
N ASN A 34 -14.29 -11.43 1.15
CA ASN A 34 -15.73 -11.45 1.36
C ASN A 34 -16.10 -11.29 2.83
N VAL A 35 -17.27 -10.71 3.12
CA VAL A 35 -17.73 -10.52 4.51
C VAL A 35 -17.86 -11.86 5.23
N GLY A 36 -17.14 -12.01 6.35
CA GLY A 36 -17.17 -13.22 7.17
C GLY A 36 -16.27 -14.35 6.67
N ASP A 37 -15.35 -14.05 5.74
CA ASP A 37 -14.33 -14.93 5.18
C ASP A 37 -14.93 -16.25 4.65
N GLN A 38 -16.16 -16.14 4.14
CA GLN A 38 -16.95 -17.29 3.73
C GLN A 38 -18.07 -16.90 2.76
N ARG A 39 -18.29 -17.76 1.77
CA ARG A 39 -19.48 -17.77 0.92
C ARG A 39 -20.22 -19.09 1.04
N THR A 40 -21.52 -19.03 1.21
CA THR A 40 -22.38 -20.22 1.26
C THR A 40 -23.15 -20.39 -0.04
N ALA A 41 -23.17 -21.61 -0.57
CA ALA A 41 -24.00 -22.00 -1.70
C ALA A 41 -24.89 -23.19 -1.32
N THR A 42 -26.19 -23.02 -1.47
CA THR A 42 -27.13 -24.12 -1.27
C THR A 42 -27.24 -24.94 -2.54
N ILE A 43 -26.97 -26.24 -2.44
CA ILE A 43 -27.17 -27.17 -3.56
C ILE A 43 -28.42 -28.01 -3.28
N SER A 44 -29.54 -27.53 -3.80
CA SER A 44 -30.80 -28.25 -3.71
C SER A 44 -30.84 -29.38 -4.74
N HIS A 45 -31.06 -30.60 -4.27
CA HIS A 45 -31.43 -31.73 -5.12
C HIS A 45 -32.81 -32.24 -4.70
N ALA A 46 -33.63 -32.57 -5.69
CA ALA A 46 -34.87 -33.30 -5.48
C ALA A 46 -34.72 -34.70 -6.08
N ALA A 47 -34.94 -35.72 -5.26
CA ALA A 47 -35.12 -37.08 -5.73
C ALA A 47 -36.62 -37.31 -5.95
N THR A 48 -36.99 -37.70 -7.16
CA THR A 48 -38.34 -38.14 -7.50
C THR A 48 -38.33 -39.65 -7.70
N SER A 49 -39.24 -40.34 -7.03
CA SER A 49 -39.43 -41.79 -7.16
C SER A 49 -40.91 -42.13 -7.02
N THR A 50 -41.35 -43.19 -7.69
CA THR A 50 -42.65 -43.80 -7.42
C THR A 50 -42.67 -44.59 -6.10
N ASP A 51 -41.50 -44.95 -5.58
CA ASP A 51 -41.34 -45.45 -4.21
C ASP A 51 -41.33 -44.26 -3.24
N THR A 52 -42.42 -44.11 -2.49
CA THR A 52 -42.65 -43.00 -1.56
C THR A 52 -41.61 -42.90 -0.45
N ASN A 53 -40.86 -43.97 -0.17
CA ASN A 53 -39.80 -43.95 0.83
C ASN A 53 -38.55 -43.17 0.38
N TYR A 54 -38.45 -42.81 -0.91
CA TYR A 54 -37.28 -42.13 -1.50
C TYR A 54 -37.58 -40.71 -2.02
N ALA A 55 -38.63 -40.07 -1.51
CA ALA A 55 -38.88 -38.65 -1.75
C ALA A 55 -37.95 -37.79 -0.87
N ILE A 56 -36.80 -37.38 -1.40
CA ILE A 56 -35.84 -36.51 -0.71
C ILE A 56 -35.86 -35.14 -1.39
N THR A 57 -36.08 -34.08 -0.61
CA THR A 57 -36.21 -32.70 -1.12
C THR A 57 -34.99 -31.82 -0.85
N ASN A 58 -34.01 -32.28 -0.07
CA ASN A 58 -32.79 -31.52 0.21
C ASN A 58 -31.60 -32.47 0.45
N ALA A 59 -30.47 -32.20 -0.22
CA ALA A 59 -29.27 -33.03 -0.14
C ALA A 59 -28.08 -32.34 0.57
N GLY A 60 -28.26 -31.12 1.10
CA GLY A 60 -27.27 -30.46 1.95
C GLY A 60 -26.81 -29.09 1.43
N THR A 61 -25.90 -28.48 2.18
CA THR A 61 -25.33 -27.16 1.90
C THR A 61 -23.85 -27.29 1.62
N VAL A 62 -23.33 -26.52 0.65
CA VAL A 62 -21.89 -26.41 0.40
C VAL A 62 -21.42 -25.03 0.86
N THR A 63 -20.30 -25.03 1.56
CA THR A 63 -19.67 -23.82 2.05
C THR A 63 -18.31 -23.67 1.36
N VAL A 64 -18.03 -22.47 0.88
CA VAL A 64 -16.75 -22.07 0.30
C VAL A 64 -16.10 -21.12 1.29
N THR A 65 -14.92 -21.48 1.77
CA THR A 65 -14.09 -20.57 2.58
C THR A 65 -13.41 -19.59 1.66
N ASP A 66 -13.42 -18.32 2.06
CA ASP A 66 -12.71 -17.25 1.39
C ASP A 66 -11.22 -17.35 1.75
N ASP A 67 -10.34 -17.21 0.77
CA ASP A 67 -8.88 -17.24 0.96
C ASP A 67 -8.19 -15.93 0.57
N ASP A 68 -8.98 -14.89 0.26
CA ASP A 68 -8.51 -13.52 0.05
C ASP A 68 -8.41 -12.77 1.38
N THR A 69 -7.59 -11.71 1.41
CA THR A 69 -7.47 -10.84 2.57
C THR A 69 -7.22 -9.42 2.11
N ALA A 70 -8.05 -8.47 2.56
CA ALA A 70 -7.85 -7.07 2.26
C ALA A 70 -6.55 -6.57 2.87
N GLY A 71 -5.74 -5.88 2.06
CA GLY A 71 -4.44 -5.40 2.48
C GLY A 71 -3.86 -4.40 1.50
N VAL A 72 -2.79 -3.75 1.93
CA VAL A 72 -2.02 -2.80 1.12
C VAL A 72 -0.57 -3.22 1.22
N MET A 73 0.06 -3.44 0.07
CA MET A 73 1.45 -3.84 -0.04
C MET A 73 2.29 -2.70 -0.62
N LEU A 74 3.46 -2.49 -0.01
CA LEU A 74 4.49 -1.56 -0.49
C LEU A 74 5.64 -2.36 -1.10
N SER A 75 6.18 -1.93 -2.25
CA SER A 75 7.29 -2.65 -2.89
C SER A 75 8.62 -2.53 -2.16
N GLU A 76 8.75 -1.55 -1.28
CA GLU A 76 10.01 -1.18 -0.61
C GLU A 76 9.71 -0.75 0.82
N ALA A 77 10.66 -0.98 1.73
CA ALA A 77 10.60 -0.47 3.10
C ALA A 77 11.53 0.73 3.35
N THR A 78 12.49 0.97 2.44
CA THR A 78 13.51 2.01 2.60
C THR A 78 13.93 2.61 1.26
N ARG A 79 14.25 3.91 1.25
CA ARG A 79 14.81 4.63 0.09
C ARG A 79 15.87 5.65 0.52
N THR A 80 16.70 6.05 -0.44
CA THR A 80 17.68 7.14 -0.29
C THR A 80 17.49 8.13 -1.44
N VAL A 81 17.56 9.42 -1.13
CA VAL A 81 17.50 10.52 -2.09
C VAL A 81 18.59 11.53 -1.77
N GLY A 82 19.08 12.25 -2.78
CA GLY A 82 19.89 13.45 -2.54
C GLY A 82 18.99 14.60 -2.07
N GLU A 83 19.48 15.41 -1.14
CA GLU A 83 18.70 16.54 -0.59
C GLU A 83 18.38 17.62 -1.63
N ALA A 84 19.24 17.82 -2.62
CA ALA A 84 19.09 18.85 -3.66
C ALA A 84 18.12 18.44 -4.79
N GLY A 85 16.90 18.03 -4.43
CA GLY A 85 15.85 17.60 -5.37
C GLY A 85 16.07 16.21 -5.95
N GLY A 86 16.86 15.37 -5.28
CA GLY A 86 16.99 13.96 -5.62
C GLY A 86 15.66 13.24 -5.43
N THR A 87 15.33 12.31 -6.33
CA THR A 87 14.06 11.57 -6.27
C THR A 87 14.26 10.07 -6.16
N ALA A 88 13.31 9.42 -5.51
CA ALA A 88 13.16 7.97 -5.48
C ALA A 88 11.69 7.60 -5.62
N THR A 89 11.40 6.35 -5.95
CA THR A 89 10.02 5.88 -6.13
C THR A 89 9.78 4.55 -5.43
N TRP A 90 8.55 4.25 -5.07
CA TRP A 90 8.10 2.88 -4.74
C TRP A 90 6.68 2.70 -5.26
N THR A 91 6.19 1.46 -5.25
CA THR A 91 4.80 1.21 -5.64
C THR A 91 3.95 0.77 -4.46
N VAL A 92 2.67 1.13 -4.53
CA VAL A 92 1.60 0.69 -3.65
C VAL A 92 0.63 -0.17 -4.47
N VAL A 93 0.13 -1.27 -3.91
CA VAL A 93 -0.87 -2.15 -4.54
C VAL A 93 -1.80 -2.74 -3.47
N LEU A 94 -3.02 -3.15 -3.83
CA LEU A 94 -3.92 -3.85 -2.90
C LEU A 94 -3.71 -5.37 -2.97
N ASP A 95 -3.92 -6.06 -1.86
CA ASP A 95 -3.77 -7.53 -1.77
C ASP A 95 -5.02 -8.28 -2.28
N SER A 96 -6.17 -7.59 -2.43
CA SER A 96 -7.42 -8.17 -2.94
C SER A 96 -8.24 -7.13 -3.73
N GLU A 97 -9.18 -7.57 -4.56
CA GLU A 97 -10.14 -6.70 -5.24
C GLU A 97 -11.07 -6.00 -4.23
N PRO A 98 -11.17 -4.66 -4.27
CA PRO A 98 -12.05 -3.93 -3.37
C PRO A 98 -13.46 -3.79 -3.96
N THR A 99 -14.48 -4.00 -3.13
CA THR A 99 -15.90 -3.79 -3.54
C THR A 99 -16.30 -2.31 -3.67
N HIS A 100 -15.49 -1.40 -3.13
CA HIS A 100 -15.67 0.04 -3.17
C HIS A 100 -14.30 0.69 -3.34
N SER A 101 -14.23 1.90 -3.90
CA SER A 101 -12.95 2.59 -4.06
C SER A 101 -12.19 2.70 -2.73
N VAL A 102 -10.88 2.52 -2.81
CA VAL A 102 -9.95 2.63 -1.68
C VAL A 102 -9.05 3.82 -1.94
N THR A 103 -8.90 4.68 -0.94
CA THR A 103 -7.95 5.79 -0.96
C THR A 103 -6.85 5.50 0.04
N VAL A 104 -5.62 5.35 -0.45
CA VAL A 104 -4.42 5.24 0.37
C VAL A 104 -3.80 6.63 0.50
N MET A 105 -3.78 7.18 1.71
CA MET A 105 -3.07 8.40 2.04
C MET A 105 -1.59 8.09 2.30
N VAL A 106 -0.72 8.86 1.67
CA VAL A 106 0.73 8.82 1.83
C VAL A 106 1.14 10.11 2.53
N THR A 107 1.81 10.02 3.68
CA THR A 107 2.15 11.20 4.49
C THR A 107 3.61 11.19 4.88
N SER A 108 4.32 12.26 4.56
CA SER A 108 5.66 12.52 5.08
C SER A 108 5.60 12.93 6.55
N GLY A 109 6.34 12.21 7.40
CA GLY A 109 6.51 12.56 8.80
C GLY A 109 7.37 13.82 9.02
N ASP A 110 8.16 14.21 8.02
CA ASP A 110 8.93 15.45 8.04
C ASP A 110 9.06 16.02 6.61
N GLY A 111 8.17 16.96 6.29
CA GLY A 111 8.14 17.68 5.01
C GLY A 111 9.34 18.59 4.76
N THR A 112 10.19 18.81 5.76
CA THR A 112 11.44 19.56 5.60
C THR A 112 12.60 18.66 5.16
N VAL A 113 12.46 17.33 5.25
CA VAL A 113 13.46 16.35 4.76
C VAL A 113 13.02 15.83 3.39
N VAL A 114 11.76 15.42 3.28
CA VAL A 114 11.21 14.85 2.05
C VAL A 114 9.75 15.20 1.84
N LYS A 115 9.37 15.36 0.58
CA LYS A 115 7.98 15.52 0.14
C LYS A 115 7.60 14.42 -0.83
N VAL A 116 6.30 14.15 -0.95
CA VAL A 116 5.74 13.06 -1.76
C VAL A 116 4.88 13.59 -2.89
N ASP A 117 4.80 12.82 -3.96
CA ASP A 117 3.96 13.03 -5.14
C ASP A 117 3.38 11.67 -5.55
N GLY A 118 2.06 11.56 -5.57
CA GLY A 118 1.32 10.36 -5.93
C GLY A 118 1.21 10.17 -7.45
N PRO A 119 0.43 9.18 -7.91
CA PRO A 119 0.15 8.96 -9.33
C PRO A 119 -0.94 9.90 -9.87
N ASP A 120 -1.30 10.96 -9.14
CA ASP A 120 -2.36 11.87 -9.56
C ASP A 120 -1.89 12.76 -10.73
N ALA A 121 -2.77 13.61 -11.26
CA ALA A 121 -2.40 14.50 -12.36
C ALA A 121 -1.59 15.73 -11.90
N GLY A 122 -1.46 15.91 -10.58
CA GLY A 122 -0.51 16.81 -9.97
C GLY A 122 0.92 16.35 -10.26
N THR A 123 1.84 17.29 -10.12
CA THR A 123 3.30 17.02 -10.20
C THR A 123 4.01 17.72 -9.05
N ALA A 124 3.24 18.14 -8.05
CA ALA A 124 3.72 19.00 -6.99
C ALA A 124 4.00 18.16 -5.77
N PHE A 125 5.26 18.11 -5.36
CA PHE A 125 5.65 17.47 -4.11
C PHE A 125 5.05 18.21 -2.91
N THR A 126 4.31 17.49 -2.07
CA THR A 126 3.69 18.01 -0.85
C THR A 126 3.96 17.12 0.37
N ASN A 127 3.46 17.50 1.54
CA ASN A 127 3.64 16.69 2.76
C ASN A 127 2.73 15.44 2.77
N SER A 128 1.71 15.41 1.93
CA SER A 128 0.78 14.28 1.88
C SER A 128 0.08 14.22 0.54
N ASP A 129 -0.09 13.01 0.03
CA ASP A 129 -0.81 12.77 -1.22
C ASP A 129 -1.68 11.51 -1.12
N THR A 130 -2.41 11.18 -2.18
CA THR A 130 -3.34 10.06 -2.23
C THR A 130 -3.13 9.18 -3.45
N VAL A 131 -3.28 7.87 -3.23
CA VAL A 131 -3.32 6.84 -4.27
C VAL A 131 -4.72 6.24 -4.25
N SER A 132 -5.38 6.18 -5.41
CA SER A 132 -6.76 5.70 -5.51
C SER A 132 -6.87 4.38 -6.27
N PHE A 133 -7.56 3.42 -5.65
CA PHE A 133 -7.83 2.10 -6.21
C PHE A 133 -9.33 1.83 -6.34
N ASN A 134 -9.70 1.00 -7.31
CA ASN A 134 -11.03 0.47 -7.57
C ASN A 134 -10.90 -0.94 -8.19
N ALA A 135 -12.03 -1.60 -8.43
CA ALA A 135 -12.08 -2.96 -8.99
C ALA A 135 -11.33 -3.14 -10.33
N GLY A 136 -11.09 -2.08 -11.11
CA GLY A 136 -10.38 -2.15 -12.39
C GLY A 136 -8.88 -1.85 -12.32
N ASN A 137 -8.33 -1.48 -11.15
CA ASN A 137 -6.90 -1.15 -11.02
C ASN A 137 -6.26 -1.56 -9.69
N TRP A 138 -6.96 -2.32 -8.84
CA TRP A 138 -6.48 -2.71 -7.51
C TRP A 138 -5.17 -3.50 -7.53
N ASP A 139 -5.01 -4.33 -8.56
CA ASP A 139 -3.87 -5.20 -8.83
C ASP A 139 -2.77 -4.52 -9.66
N ASN A 140 -3.01 -3.29 -10.11
CA ASN A 140 -2.05 -2.50 -10.87
C ASN A 140 -1.22 -1.63 -9.91
N PRO A 141 0.09 -1.92 -9.73
CA PRO A 141 0.93 -1.14 -8.83
C PRO A 141 0.95 0.33 -9.23
N GLN A 142 0.67 1.21 -8.27
CA GLN A 142 0.67 2.66 -8.45
C GLN A 142 1.96 3.25 -7.88
N THR A 143 2.63 4.10 -8.65
CA THR A 143 3.91 4.69 -8.26
C THR A 143 3.70 5.89 -7.33
N VAL A 144 4.48 5.93 -6.26
CA VAL A 144 4.68 7.11 -5.42
C VAL A 144 6.11 7.59 -5.63
N THR A 145 6.29 8.89 -5.82
CA THR A 145 7.59 9.55 -5.91
C THR A 145 7.84 10.33 -4.64
N VAL A 146 9.09 10.35 -4.19
CA VAL A 146 9.56 11.19 -3.09
C VAL A 146 10.70 12.07 -3.59
N GLU A 147 10.77 13.28 -3.07
CA GLU A 147 11.81 14.27 -3.37
C GLU A 147 12.49 14.72 -2.07
N GLY A 148 13.82 14.68 -2.06
CA GLY A 148 14.63 15.29 -1.01
C GLY A 148 14.49 16.81 -0.99
N GLN A 149 14.42 17.41 0.19
CA GLN A 149 14.34 18.86 0.36
C GLN A 149 15.65 19.40 0.87
N ASP A 150 16.19 20.37 0.13
CA ASP A 150 17.44 21.06 0.41
C ASP A 150 17.31 21.95 1.66
N ASP A 151 18.36 21.99 2.47
CA ASP A 151 18.48 22.94 3.57
C ASP A 151 19.92 23.48 3.71
N ASP A 152 20.09 24.58 4.43
CA ASP A 152 21.39 25.23 4.60
C ASP A 152 22.17 24.70 5.83
N MET A 153 21.79 23.56 6.41
CA MET A 153 22.37 23.02 7.64
C MET A 153 23.22 21.78 7.36
N ASP A 154 24.53 21.89 7.62
CA ASP A 154 25.44 20.74 7.71
C ASP A 154 24.95 19.78 8.82
N ASN A 155 24.37 18.66 8.42
CA ASN A 155 23.75 17.70 9.31
C ASN A 155 24.78 16.70 9.85
N THR A 156 24.47 16.10 11.00
CA THR A 156 25.39 15.10 11.57
C THR A 156 25.50 13.86 10.66
N ASN A 157 26.72 13.58 10.20
CA ASN A 157 27.03 12.54 9.21
C ASN A 157 26.44 12.81 7.82
N ASP A 158 26.12 14.06 7.49
CA ASP A 158 25.55 14.45 6.21
C ASP A 158 24.27 13.65 5.89
N VAL A 159 23.41 13.44 6.91
CA VAL A 159 22.19 12.62 6.76
C VAL A 159 21.01 13.19 7.54
N ARG A 160 19.84 13.21 6.89
CA ARG A 160 18.51 13.37 7.53
C ARG A 160 17.59 12.20 7.18
N THR A 161 16.66 11.87 8.08
CA THR A 161 15.72 10.77 7.86
C THR A 161 14.28 11.19 8.11
N ALA A 162 13.38 10.76 7.25
CA ALA A 162 11.94 10.89 7.44
C ALA A 162 11.24 9.54 7.23
N THR A 163 10.11 9.37 7.91
CA THR A 163 9.25 8.21 7.73
C THR A 163 8.04 8.62 6.89
N ILE A 164 7.82 7.94 5.77
CA ILE A 164 6.60 8.08 4.97
C ILE A 164 5.61 7.02 5.43
N SER A 165 4.47 7.45 5.98
CA SER A 165 3.41 6.58 6.50
C SER A 165 2.30 6.40 5.48
N HIS A 166 1.68 5.22 5.48
CA HIS A 166 0.58 4.87 4.58
C HIS A 166 -0.65 4.44 5.39
N GLY A 167 -1.82 4.98 5.07
CA GLY A 167 -3.09 4.56 5.65
C GLY A 167 -4.17 4.46 4.58
N ALA A 168 -5.01 3.44 4.63
CA ALA A 168 -6.09 3.23 3.68
C ALA A 168 -7.46 3.50 4.30
N SER A 169 -8.36 4.02 3.48
CA SER A 169 -9.76 4.22 3.85
C SER A 169 -10.69 3.84 2.69
N SER A 170 -11.83 3.26 3.04
CA SER A 170 -12.90 2.92 2.10
C SER A 170 -14.23 2.82 2.84
N ILE A 171 -15.33 2.84 2.08
CA ILE A 171 -16.64 2.42 2.57
C ILE A 171 -16.61 0.92 2.94
N ASN A 172 -15.78 0.13 2.26
CA ASN A 172 -15.51 -1.25 2.67
C ASN A 172 -14.67 -1.25 3.97
N PRO A 173 -15.20 -1.70 5.12
CA PRO A 173 -14.49 -1.66 6.39
C PRO A 173 -13.23 -2.53 6.40
N LYS A 174 -13.11 -3.53 5.51
CA LYS A 174 -11.91 -4.34 5.37
C LYS A 174 -10.69 -3.52 4.89
N TYR A 175 -10.94 -2.39 4.22
CA TYR A 175 -9.91 -1.42 3.80
C TYR A 175 -9.79 -0.20 4.73
N ALA A 176 -10.23 -0.30 5.98
CA ALA A 176 -9.97 0.71 7.01
C ALA A 176 -8.63 0.43 7.72
N ILE A 177 -7.52 0.63 6.99
CA ILE A 177 -6.16 0.29 7.43
C ILE A 177 -5.48 1.56 7.97
N THR A 178 -5.26 1.64 9.29
CA THR A 178 -4.62 2.82 9.91
C THR A 178 -3.11 2.87 9.69
N ASN A 179 -2.47 1.73 9.47
CA ASN A 179 -1.05 1.62 9.15
C ASN A 179 -0.82 0.49 8.16
N ALA A 180 -0.57 0.84 6.90
CA ALA A 180 -0.21 -0.06 5.81
C ALA A 180 1.31 -0.25 5.68
N GLY A 181 2.08 0.20 6.68
CA GLY A 181 3.53 0.21 6.66
C GLY A 181 4.10 1.60 6.37
N SER A 182 5.43 1.67 6.40
CA SER A 182 6.15 2.90 6.15
C SER A 182 7.39 2.69 5.32
N VAL A 183 7.77 3.73 4.58
CA VAL A 183 9.06 3.81 3.90
C VAL A 183 9.94 4.79 4.66
N THR A 184 11.09 4.35 5.14
CA THR A 184 12.09 5.27 5.68
C THR A 184 12.92 5.83 4.54
N VAL A 185 12.96 7.16 4.43
CA VAL A 185 13.73 7.85 3.41
C VAL A 185 14.88 8.58 4.07
N THR A 186 16.08 8.36 3.53
CA THR A 186 17.32 9.02 3.95
C THR A 186 17.69 10.08 2.92
N GLY A 187 17.78 11.33 3.35
CA GLY A 187 18.40 12.42 2.60
C GLY A 187 19.91 12.35 2.77
N ASP A 188 20.65 12.29 1.67
CA ASP A 188 22.11 12.44 1.61
C ASP A 188 22.42 13.93 1.44
N ASP A 189 23.05 14.50 2.47
CA ASP A 189 23.44 15.91 2.55
C ASP A 189 24.79 16.10 1.83
N VAL A 190 24.88 17.16 1.04
CA VAL A 190 26.10 17.57 0.36
C VAL A 190 26.73 18.68 1.20
N PRO A 191 27.91 18.44 1.80
CA PRO A 191 28.50 19.39 2.74
C PRO A 191 28.53 20.82 2.20
N ASN A 192 28.00 21.76 2.99
CA ASN A 192 28.05 23.17 2.67
C ASN A 192 29.49 23.59 2.33
N SER A 193 29.65 24.31 1.21
CA SER A 193 30.94 24.90 0.87
C SER A 193 31.39 25.85 1.98
N ALA A 194 32.65 25.71 2.41
CA ALA A 194 33.23 26.61 3.40
C ALA A 194 33.04 28.09 2.97
N PRO A 195 32.71 29.01 3.89
CA PRO A 195 32.49 30.41 3.55
C PRO A 195 33.74 31.00 2.88
N VAL A 196 33.54 31.56 1.68
CA VAL A 196 34.62 32.21 0.93
C VAL A 196 34.69 33.68 1.34
N PHE A 197 35.70 34.07 2.11
CA PHE A 197 35.96 35.47 2.42
C PHE A 197 36.50 36.19 1.17
N SER A 198 35.92 37.35 0.81
CA SER A 198 36.40 38.21 -0.28
C SER A 198 36.55 39.67 0.18
N PRO A 199 37.77 40.24 0.19
CA PRO A 199 39.03 39.61 -0.21
C PRO A 199 39.47 38.50 0.76
N SER A 200 40.12 37.46 0.22
CA SER A 200 40.64 36.28 0.96
C SER A 200 41.80 36.60 1.92
N THR A 201 42.20 37.87 1.98
CA THR A 201 43.20 38.39 2.92
C THR A 201 42.68 39.69 3.54
N LEU A 202 41.99 39.60 4.67
CA LEU A 202 41.99 40.72 5.62
C LEU A 202 43.35 40.75 6.31
N THR A 203 44.39 41.21 5.62
CA THR A 203 45.59 41.73 6.29
C THR A 203 45.27 43.13 6.76
N ARG A 204 44.58 43.27 7.90
CA ARG A 204 44.70 44.53 8.65
C ARG A 204 45.99 44.44 9.43
N GLU A 205 47.05 45.01 8.88
CA GLU A 205 48.24 45.35 9.65
C GLU A 205 47.79 46.38 10.71
N VAL A 206 47.56 45.91 11.93
CA VAL A 206 47.43 46.79 13.08
C VAL A 206 48.84 47.29 13.36
N VAL A 207 49.14 48.51 12.91
CA VAL A 207 50.35 49.20 13.35
C VAL A 207 50.23 49.37 14.86
N GLU A 208 51.10 48.69 15.61
CA GLU A 208 51.25 48.94 17.02
C GLU A 208 51.72 50.39 17.21
N ASN A 209 50.87 51.16 17.89
CA ASN A 209 51.20 52.38 18.61
C ASN A 209 51.55 53.63 17.77
N SER A 210 50.50 54.39 17.41
CA SER A 210 50.58 55.85 17.51
C SER A 210 49.26 56.44 18.03
N GLY A 211 49.16 56.54 19.36
CA GLY A 211 48.37 57.60 20.01
C GLY A 211 46.86 57.38 20.19
N ALA A 212 46.49 57.10 21.44
CA ALA A 212 45.24 57.46 22.12
C ALA A 212 43.92 57.32 21.34
N GLY A 213 43.32 56.14 21.43
CA GLY A 213 41.90 55.95 21.17
C GLY A 213 41.46 54.56 21.57
N VAL A 214 40.96 54.41 22.80
CA VAL A 214 40.25 53.18 23.20
C VAL A 214 39.00 53.09 22.33
N LYS A 215 39.04 52.23 21.30
CA LYS A 215 37.86 51.73 20.62
C LYS A 215 37.72 50.27 20.98
N THR A 216 36.84 49.99 21.95
CA THR A 216 36.36 48.64 22.23
C THR A 216 35.45 48.20 21.09
N TRP A 217 35.86 47.14 20.39
CA TRP A 217 34.99 46.38 19.51
C TRP A 217 34.52 45.14 20.28
N ALA A 218 33.21 44.99 20.43
CA ALA A 218 32.57 43.80 20.98
C ALA A 218 31.88 43.09 19.81
N GLY A 219 32.50 42.02 19.33
CA GLY A 219 31.99 41.15 18.29
C GLY A 219 32.79 39.85 18.28
N PRO A 220 32.12 38.71 17.95
CA PRO A 220 32.54 37.36 18.31
C PRO A 220 33.88 36.94 17.69
#